data_AF-A0A146K770-F1
#
_entry.id   AF-A0A146K770-F1
#
_cell.length_a   1.000
_cell.length_b   1.000
_cell.length_c   1.000
_cell.angle_alpha   90.00
_cell.angle_beta   90.00
_cell.angle_gamma   90.00
#
_symmetry.space_group_name_H-M   'P 1'
#
loop_
_entity.id
_entity.type
_entity.pdbx_description
1 polymer ?
#
loop_
_entity_poly.entity_id
_entity_poly.type
_entity_poly.pdbx_seq_one_letter_code
_entity_poly.pdbx_strand_id
1 'polypeptide(L)'
;NNPVFTKPDIQQCKQVFEQIDLDKSGKLSHDEVIAAFKKMDVVLKKDDLEAIIKAVDQSEECNFDINEFTHMIYISQNTEENHDMYRVMFLIADSDYSGKITVEKLQNLFKKLKAFLKTEEIEEVVKRMTSGKDYLDFKAFKSLMEQVLE
;
A
#
# COMPACT_ATOMS: atom_id res chain seq x y z
N ASN A 1 11.41 15.96 -7.82
CA ASN A 1 10.17 15.72 -8.59
C ASN A 1 9.42 14.57 -7.96
N ASN A 2 8.09 14.51 -8.11
CA ASN A 2 7.34 13.33 -7.65
C ASN A 2 7.70 12.12 -8.53
N PRO A 3 7.84 10.92 -7.94
CA PRO A 3 7.99 9.69 -8.69
C PRO A 3 6.71 9.41 -9.48
N VAL A 4 6.87 8.68 -10.58
CA VAL A 4 5.75 8.09 -11.32
C VAL A 4 5.61 6.66 -10.82
N PHE A 5 4.41 6.32 -10.34
CA PHE A 5 4.12 4.97 -9.89
C PHE A 5 3.47 4.16 -11.02
N THR A 6 4.00 2.96 -11.24
CA THR A 6 3.47 2.01 -12.21
C THR A 6 2.22 1.36 -11.64
N LYS A 7 1.12 1.34 -12.40
CA LYS A 7 -0.11 0.64 -12.01
C LYS A 7 0.05 -0.87 -12.20
N PRO A 8 -0.58 -1.71 -11.37
CA PRO A 8 -0.53 -3.16 -11.55
C PRO A 8 -1.31 -3.57 -12.81
N ASP A 9 -0.83 -4.61 -13.51
CA ASP A 9 -1.60 -5.26 -14.57
C ASP A 9 -2.69 -6.13 -13.94
N ILE A 10 -3.92 -5.63 -13.99
CA ILE A 10 -5.08 -6.29 -13.38
C ILE A 10 -5.36 -7.66 -14.01
N GLN A 11 -5.11 -7.84 -15.31
CA GLN A 11 -5.34 -9.13 -15.96
C GLN A 11 -4.30 -10.15 -15.53
N GLN A 12 -3.02 -9.76 -15.49
CA GLN A 12 -1.95 -10.62 -15.01
C GLN A 12 -2.15 -11.00 -13.53
N CYS A 13 -2.52 -10.04 -12.68
CA CYS A 13 -2.80 -10.29 -11.27
C CYS A 13 -3.93 -11.33 -11.10
N LYS A 14 -5.02 -11.19 -11.86
CA LYS A 14 -6.14 -12.16 -11.84
C LYS A 14 -5.70 -13.56 -12.28
N GLN A 15 -4.95 -13.66 -13.37
CA GLN A 15 -4.47 -14.95 -13.86
C GLN A 15 -3.56 -15.66 -12.85
N VAL A 16 -2.69 -14.93 -12.17
CA VAL A 16 -1.82 -15.49 -11.14
C VAL A 16 -2.64 -15.89 -9.92
N PHE A 17 -3.56 -15.03 -9.48
CA PHE A 17 -4.47 -15.30 -8.36
C PHE A 17 -5.23 -16.61 -8.57
N GLU A 18 -5.90 -16.78 -9.72
CA GLU A 18 -6.66 -17.99 -10.05
C GLU A 18 -5.79 -19.26 -10.15
N GLN A 19 -4.51 -19.12 -10.50
CA GLN A 19 -3.58 -20.25 -10.56
C GLN A 19 -3.02 -20.66 -9.20
N ILE A 20 -3.12 -19.78 -8.20
CA ILE A 20 -2.57 -19.98 -6.86
C ILE A 20 -3.68 -20.29 -5.85
N ASP A 21 -4.89 -19.76 -6.04
CA ASP A 21 -6.11 -20.12 -5.31
C ASP A 21 -6.55 -21.55 -5.65
N LEU A 22 -5.80 -22.54 -5.16
CA LEU A 22 -5.94 -23.95 -5.52
C LEU A 22 -7.25 -24.54 -5.01
N ASP A 23 -7.73 -24.06 -3.86
CA ASP A 23 -8.97 -24.51 -3.26
C ASP A 23 -10.20 -23.75 -3.77
N LYS A 24 -9.98 -22.70 -4.58
CA LYS A 24 -11.02 -21.82 -5.15
C LYS A 24 -11.87 -21.16 -4.06
N SER A 25 -11.25 -20.86 -2.93
CA SER A 25 -11.89 -20.13 -1.83
C SER A 25 -12.21 -18.68 -2.23
N GLY A 26 -11.57 -18.17 -3.30
CA GLY A 26 -11.63 -16.77 -3.68
C GLY A 26 -10.76 -15.87 -2.80
N LYS A 27 -9.89 -16.47 -1.99
CA LYS A 27 -8.92 -15.79 -1.12
C LYS A 27 -7.58 -16.52 -1.18
N LEU A 28 -6.49 -15.82 -0.90
CA LEU A 28 -5.17 -16.43 -0.78
C LEU A 28 -4.74 -16.45 0.68
N SER A 29 -4.26 -17.58 1.15
CA SER A 29 -3.51 -17.67 2.40
C SER A 29 -2.15 -16.98 2.29
N HIS A 30 -1.50 -16.77 3.43
CA HIS A 30 -0.14 -16.21 3.50
C HIS A 30 0.87 -16.99 2.63
N ASP A 31 0.84 -18.33 2.68
CA ASP A 31 1.77 -19.17 1.92
C ASP A 31 1.50 -19.11 0.41
N GLU A 32 0.22 -18.99 0.03
CA GLU A 32 -0.21 -18.79 -1.35
C GLU A 32 0.25 -17.43 -1.90
N VAL A 33 0.14 -16.35 -1.12
CA VAL A 33 0.70 -15.05 -1.50
C VAL A 33 2.21 -15.15 -1.76
N ILE A 34 2.96 -15.80 -0.89
CA ILE A 34 4.42 -16.01 -1.11
C ILE A 34 4.67 -16.78 -2.41
N ALA A 35 3.89 -17.83 -2.69
CA ALA A 35 4.01 -18.61 -3.91
C ALA A 35 3.68 -17.77 -5.16
N ALA A 36 2.65 -16.92 -5.09
CA ALA A 36 2.24 -16.02 -6.17
C ALA A 36 3.33 -15.00 -6.50
N PHE A 37 3.94 -14.38 -5.48
CA PHE A 37 5.03 -13.43 -5.66
C PHE A 37 6.25 -14.06 -6.35
N LYS A 38 6.63 -15.28 -5.94
CA LYS A 38 7.69 -16.05 -6.62
C LYS A 38 7.35 -16.34 -8.08
N LYS A 39 6.09 -16.65 -8.37
CA LYS A 39 5.61 -16.96 -9.72
C LYS A 39 5.61 -15.73 -10.64
N MET A 40 5.45 -14.53 -10.08
CA MET A 40 5.52 -13.27 -10.80
C MET A 40 6.95 -12.72 -10.93
N ASP A 41 7.97 -13.48 -10.50
CA ASP A 41 9.38 -13.06 -10.44
C ASP A 41 9.58 -11.77 -9.63
N VAL A 42 8.73 -11.57 -8.62
CA VAL A 42 8.79 -10.42 -7.74
C VAL A 42 9.71 -10.76 -6.56
N VAL A 43 10.88 -10.10 -6.52
CA VAL A 43 11.88 -10.33 -5.49
C VAL A 43 11.69 -9.30 -4.36
N LEU A 44 11.10 -9.73 -3.25
CA LEU A 44 11.07 -8.99 -1.99
C LEU A 44 11.88 -9.73 -0.93
N LYS A 45 12.49 -8.99 0.01
CA LYS A 45 12.98 -9.63 1.24
C LYS A 45 11.78 -10.08 2.05
N LYS A 46 11.95 -11.17 2.79
CA LYS A 46 10.88 -11.78 3.60
C LYS A 46 10.26 -10.77 4.57
N ASP A 47 11.09 -9.98 5.24
CA ASP A 47 10.66 -9.00 6.24
C ASP A 47 9.82 -7.88 5.62
N ASP A 48 10.15 -7.43 4.41
CA ASP A 48 9.36 -6.44 3.69
C ASP A 48 8.01 -7.00 3.25
N LEU A 49 7.98 -8.25 2.76
CA LEU A 49 6.74 -8.92 2.40
C LEU A 49 5.82 -9.08 3.62
N GLU A 50 6.35 -9.48 4.78
CA GLU A 50 5.58 -9.58 6.02
C GLU A 50 5.02 -8.22 6.46
N ALA A 51 5.80 -7.15 6.33
CA ALA A 51 5.36 -5.79 6.65
C ALA A 51 4.25 -5.30 5.70
N ILE A 52 4.39 -5.58 4.40
CA ILE A 52 3.36 -5.27 3.38
C ILE A 52 2.09 -6.06 3.66
N ILE A 53 2.21 -7.37 3.88
CA ILE A 53 1.09 -8.26 4.20
C ILE A 53 0.32 -7.70 5.40
N LYS A 54 1.01 -7.38 6.50
CA LYS A 54 0.38 -6.86 7.71
C LYS A 54 -0.29 -5.50 7.50
N ALA A 55 0.22 -4.67 6.59
CA ALA A 55 -0.36 -3.38 6.29
C ALA A 55 -1.55 -3.44 5.34
N VAL A 56 -1.60 -4.47 4.47
CA VAL A 56 -2.68 -4.68 3.51
C VAL A 56 -3.81 -5.50 4.12
N ASP A 57 -3.54 -6.53 4.93
CA ASP A 57 -4.55 -7.40 5.56
C ASP A 57 -5.56 -6.57 6.38
N GLN A 58 -6.76 -6.37 5.83
CA GLN A 58 -7.82 -5.62 6.53
C GLN A 58 -8.65 -6.53 7.44
N SER A 59 -8.59 -7.84 7.20
CA SER A 59 -9.45 -8.83 7.84
C SER A 59 -8.84 -9.44 9.11
N GLU A 60 -7.52 -9.32 9.29
CA GLU A 60 -6.73 -10.05 10.29
C GLU A 60 -6.89 -11.59 10.22
N GLU A 61 -7.56 -12.11 9.18
CA GLU A 61 -7.78 -13.55 8.97
C GLU A 61 -6.67 -14.19 8.14
N CYS A 62 -5.67 -13.41 7.68
CA CYS A 62 -4.60 -13.86 6.78
C CYS A 62 -5.13 -14.47 5.47
N ASN A 63 -6.29 -14.00 4.98
CA ASN A 63 -6.93 -14.44 3.76
C ASN A 63 -7.15 -13.25 2.81
N PHE A 64 -6.30 -13.12 1.80
CA PHE A 64 -6.21 -11.95 0.91
C PHE A 64 -7.13 -12.10 -0.30
N ASP A 65 -8.01 -11.12 -0.51
CA ASP A 65 -8.80 -11.09 -1.75
C ASP A 65 -7.98 -10.60 -2.95
N ILE A 66 -8.57 -10.66 -4.15
CA ILE A 66 -7.90 -10.23 -5.39
C ILE A 66 -7.49 -8.74 -5.36
N ASN A 67 -8.24 -7.87 -4.68
CA ASN A 67 -7.92 -6.45 -4.60
C ASN A 67 -6.71 -6.25 -3.69
N GLU A 68 -6.68 -6.91 -2.54
CA GLU A 68 -5.54 -6.92 -1.62
C GLU A 68 -4.30 -7.50 -2.29
N PHE A 69 -4.41 -8.63 -2.99
CA PHE A 69 -3.32 -9.21 -3.76
C PHE A 69 -2.78 -8.24 -4.83
N THR A 70 -3.67 -7.62 -5.60
CA THR A 70 -3.29 -6.63 -6.61
C THR A 70 -2.59 -5.43 -5.99
N HIS A 71 -3.04 -4.99 -4.81
CA HIS A 71 -2.42 -3.89 -4.08
C HIS A 71 -1.03 -4.26 -3.57
N MET A 72 -0.81 -5.50 -3.12
CA MET A 72 0.52 -5.98 -2.75
C MET A 72 1.48 -5.98 -3.95
N ILE A 73 1.02 -6.37 -5.15
CA ILE A 73 1.82 -6.27 -6.40
C ILE A 73 2.16 -4.81 -6.71
N TYR A 74 1.19 -3.89 -6.58
CA TYR A 74 1.44 -2.46 -6.74
C TYR A 74 2.52 -1.93 -5.80
N ILE A 75 2.48 -2.30 -4.51
CA ILE A 75 3.48 -1.87 -3.54
C ILE A 75 4.84 -2.44 -3.93
N SER A 76 4.90 -3.72 -4.25
CA SER A 76 6.15 -4.40 -4.55
C SER A 76 6.86 -3.85 -5.79
N GLN A 77 6.14 -3.65 -6.90
CA GLN A 77 6.76 -3.17 -8.15
C GLN A 77 7.21 -1.70 -8.07
N ASN A 78 6.66 -0.94 -7.12
CA ASN A 78 7.00 0.45 -6.92
C ASN A 78 7.94 0.70 -5.74
N THR A 79 8.32 -0.34 -4.99
CA THR A 79 9.29 -0.24 -3.90
C THR A 79 10.72 -0.23 -4.47
N GLU A 80 11.58 0.61 -3.91
CA GLU A 80 12.98 0.74 -4.32
C GLU A 80 13.90 -0.09 -3.41
N GLU A 81 15.10 -0.46 -3.88
CA GLU A 81 16.08 -1.25 -3.11
C GLU A 81 16.55 -0.60 -1.80
N ASN A 82 16.41 0.73 -1.68
CA ASN A 82 16.75 1.47 -0.48
C ASN A 82 15.69 1.34 0.64
N HIS A 83 14.55 0.71 0.36
CA HIS A 83 13.44 0.53 1.29
C HIS A 83 13.03 1.85 1.99
N ASP A 84 12.89 2.95 1.25
CA ASP A 84 12.35 4.21 1.80
C ASP A 84 10.98 3.94 2.43
N MET A 85 10.93 3.90 3.76
CA MET A 85 9.74 3.54 4.53
C MET A 85 8.56 4.46 4.22
N TYR A 86 8.81 5.76 3.97
CA TYR A 86 7.77 6.71 3.61
C TYR A 86 7.16 6.39 2.24
N ARG A 87 7.96 5.85 1.32
CA ARG A 87 7.49 5.37 0.03
C ARG A 87 6.59 4.15 0.21
N VAL A 88 6.99 3.20 1.03
CA VAL A 88 6.16 2.01 1.32
C VAL A 88 4.83 2.43 1.96
N MET A 89 4.84 3.32 2.96
CA MET A 89 3.63 3.86 3.58
C MET A 89 2.72 4.61 2.59
N PHE A 90 3.31 5.36 1.66
CA PHE A 90 2.56 6.03 0.59
C PHE A 90 1.86 5.01 -0.30
N LEU A 91 2.57 3.97 -0.75
CA LEU A 91 2.02 2.93 -1.62
C LEU A 91 0.91 2.13 -0.92
N ILE A 92 1.06 1.87 0.39
CA ILE A 92 0.02 1.25 1.23
C ILE A 92 -1.23 2.13 1.31
N ALA A 93 -1.09 3.45 1.37
CA ALA A 93 -2.24 4.36 1.42
C ALA A 93 -2.88 4.57 0.03
N ASP A 94 -2.12 4.47 -1.05
CA ASP A 94 -2.58 4.71 -2.44
C ASP A 94 -3.27 3.47 -3.05
N SER A 95 -4.36 3.02 -2.42
CA SER A 95 -5.09 1.80 -2.80
C SER A 95 -5.79 1.83 -4.16
N ASP A 96 -5.95 3.01 -4.78
CA ASP A 96 -6.50 3.19 -6.12
C ASP A 96 -5.42 3.45 -7.19
N TYR A 97 -4.14 3.42 -6.80
CA TYR A 97 -2.99 3.59 -7.67
C TYR A 97 -2.98 4.96 -8.38
N SER A 98 -3.54 5.99 -7.73
CA SER A 98 -3.68 7.33 -8.30
C SER A 98 -2.41 8.17 -8.19
N GLY A 99 -1.46 7.77 -7.35
CA GLY A 99 -0.33 8.60 -6.93
C GLY A 99 -0.76 9.77 -6.05
N LYS A 100 -1.93 9.68 -5.40
CA LYS A 100 -2.53 10.74 -4.60
C LYS A 100 -3.21 10.19 -3.35
N ILE A 101 -2.84 10.74 -2.20
CA ILE A 101 -3.42 10.39 -0.90
C ILE A 101 -4.42 11.47 -0.50
N THR A 102 -5.70 11.10 -0.46
CA THR A 102 -6.76 11.94 0.10
C THR A 102 -6.74 11.91 1.63
N VAL A 103 -7.45 12.85 2.26
CA VAL A 103 -7.62 12.87 3.74
C VAL A 103 -8.15 11.53 4.27
N GLU A 104 -9.12 10.93 3.58
CA GLU A 104 -9.70 9.63 3.95
C GLU A 104 -8.65 8.50 3.91
N LYS A 105 -7.86 8.40 2.84
CA LYS A 105 -6.79 7.40 2.72
C LYS A 105 -5.73 7.59 3.81
N LEU A 106 -5.40 8.84 4.12
CA LEU A 106 -4.45 9.17 5.17
C LEU A 106 -4.96 8.79 6.57
N GLN A 107 -6.24 9.05 6.85
CA GLN A 107 -6.89 8.61 8.10
C GLN A 107 -6.87 7.09 8.24
N ASN A 108 -7.17 6.37 7.16
CA ASN A 108 -7.13 4.90 7.16
C ASN A 108 -5.71 4.38 7.40
N LEU A 109 -4.68 5.01 6.82
CA LEU A 109 -3.28 4.68 7.11
C LEU A 109 -2.95 4.88 8.60
N PHE A 110 -3.29 6.01 9.20
CA PHE A 110 -3.00 6.26 10.62
C PHE A 110 -3.73 5.29 11.56
N LYS A 111 -4.98 4.94 11.25
CA LYS A 111 -5.71 3.88 11.95
C LYS A 111 -4.97 2.54 11.89
N LYS A 112 -4.47 2.14 10.71
CA LYS A 112 -3.67 0.91 10.53
C LYS A 112 -2.37 0.96 11.34
N LEU A 113 -1.74 2.12 11.45
CA LEU A 113 -0.55 2.35 12.28
C LEU A 113 -0.85 2.45 13.79
N LYS A 114 -2.12 2.33 14.20
CA LYS A 114 -2.58 2.54 15.59
C LYS A 114 -2.18 3.90 16.15
N ALA A 115 -2.03 4.89 15.27
CA ALA A 115 -1.78 6.28 15.61
C ALA A 115 -3.11 7.03 15.62
N PHE A 116 -3.42 7.68 16.74
CA PHE A 116 -4.66 8.45 16.90
C PHE A 116 -4.38 9.92 16.61
N LEU A 117 -4.73 10.34 15.40
CA LEU A 117 -4.78 11.75 15.01
C LEU A 117 -6.24 12.15 14.84
N LYS A 118 -6.60 13.37 15.26
CA LYS A 118 -7.96 13.88 15.03
C LYS A 118 -8.12 14.24 13.56
N THR A 119 -9.34 14.05 13.04
CA THR A 119 -9.67 14.36 11.64
C THR A 119 -9.34 15.81 11.29
N GLU A 120 -9.66 16.73 12.19
CA GLU A 120 -9.44 18.17 12.01
C GLU A 120 -7.95 18.51 11.89
N GLU A 121 -7.09 17.83 12.67
CA GLU A 121 -5.63 18.00 12.62
C GLU A 121 -5.07 17.54 11.27
N ILE A 122 -5.56 16.41 10.75
CA ILE A 122 -5.16 15.88 9.44
C ILE A 122 -5.57 16.85 8.31
N GLU A 123 -6.81 17.35 8.34
CA GLU A 123 -7.33 18.26 7.32
C GLU A 123 -6.57 19.60 7.27
N GLU A 124 -6.29 20.18 8.44
CA GLU A 124 -5.51 21.43 8.54
C GLU A 124 -4.10 21.25 7.97
N VAL A 125 -3.45 20.13 8.30
CA VAL A 125 -2.10 19.86 7.82
C VAL A 125 -2.09 19.62 6.31
N VAL A 126 -3.02 18.84 5.77
CA VAL A 126 -3.13 18.61 4.31
C VAL A 126 -3.37 19.93 3.58
N LYS A 127 -4.30 20.78 4.05
CA LYS A 127 -4.60 22.07 3.42
C LYS A 127 -3.39 23.00 3.42
N ARG A 128 -2.65 23.06 4.53
CA ARG A 128 -1.43 23.85 4.68
C ARG A 128 -0.31 23.39 3.74
N MET A 129 -0.11 22.08 3.59
CA MET A 129 1.01 21.51 2.84
C MET A 129 0.79 21.50 1.33
N THR A 130 -0.46 21.44 0.89
CA THR A 130 -0.79 21.26 -0.52
C THR A 130 -1.13 22.57 -1.24
N SER A 131 -1.08 23.70 -0.53
CA SER A 131 -1.53 25.00 -1.05
C SER A 131 -2.99 24.96 -1.56
N GLY A 132 -3.86 24.24 -0.85
CA GLY A 132 -5.30 24.17 -1.14
C GLY A 132 -5.77 23.02 -2.02
N LYS A 133 -4.93 22.01 -2.29
CA LYS A 133 -5.41 20.75 -2.90
C LYS A 133 -6.03 19.85 -1.83
N ASP A 134 -6.84 18.91 -2.27
CA ASP A 134 -7.52 17.89 -1.46
C ASP A 134 -6.73 16.57 -1.36
N TYR A 135 -5.52 16.53 -1.90
CA TYR A 135 -4.65 15.36 -1.88
C TYR A 135 -3.17 15.71 -1.66
N LEU A 136 -2.45 14.75 -1.07
CA LEU A 136 -0.99 14.72 -0.98
C LEU A 136 -0.41 13.91 -2.13
N ASP A 137 0.55 14.49 -2.85
CA ASP A 137 1.47 13.71 -3.68
C ASP A 137 2.58 13.11 -2.79
N PHE A 138 3.44 12.26 -3.37
CA PHE A 138 4.47 11.58 -2.58
C PHE A 138 5.39 12.56 -1.84
N LYS A 139 5.79 13.67 -2.46
CA LYS A 139 6.65 14.66 -1.81
C LYS A 139 5.95 15.30 -0.60
N ALA A 140 4.70 15.73 -0.76
CA ALA A 140 3.94 16.32 0.33
C ALA A 140 3.67 15.31 1.46
N PHE A 141 3.35 14.07 1.11
CA PHE A 141 3.18 12.99 2.07
C PHE A 141 4.47 12.68 2.84
N LYS A 142 5.61 12.57 2.16
CA LYS A 142 6.90 12.30 2.81
C LYS A 142 7.25 13.40 3.81
N SER A 143 7.15 14.66 3.41
CA SER A 143 7.39 15.79 4.33
C SER A 143 6.40 15.86 5.50
N LEU A 144 5.20 15.28 5.35
CA LEU A 144 4.23 15.17 6.43
C LEU A 144 4.68 14.10 7.42
N MET A 145 5.00 12.91 6.93
CA MET A 145 5.43 11.80 7.77
C MET A 145 6.74 12.10 8.50
N GLU A 146 7.67 12.82 7.87
CA GLU A 146 8.89 13.32 8.51
C GLU A 146 8.58 14.26 9.69
N GLN A 147 7.57 15.14 9.58
CA GLN A 147 7.18 16.04 10.69
C GLN A 147 6.40 15.35 11.82
N VAL A 148 5.69 14.26 11.52
CA VAL A 148 4.81 13.57 12.48
C VAL A 148 5.53 12.44 13.21
N LEU A 149 6.54 11.81 12.58
CA LEU A 149 7.28 10.67 13.12
C LEU A 149 8.66 11.04 13.70
N GLU A 150 9.10 12.30 13.57
CA GLU A 150 10.19 12.89 14.40
C GLU A 150 9.67 13.32 15.77
#